data_AF-A0A8D3DSV4-F1
#
_entry.id   AF-A0A8D3DSV4-F1
#
_cell.length_a   1.000
_cell.length_b   1.000
_cell.length_c   1.000
_cell.angle_alpha   90.00
_cell.angle_beta   90.00
_cell.angle_gamma   90.00
#
_symmetry.space_group_name_H-M   'P 1'
#
loop_
_entity.id
_entity.type
_entity.pdbx_description
1 polymer ?
#
loop_
_entity_poly.entity_id
_entity_poly.type
_entity_poly.pdbx_seq_one_letter_code
_entity_poly.pdbx_strand_id
1 'polypeptide(L)'
;MEESLRCVSLCDPDGVHAFLLVLPVGPLTDEDKGELQTIQSTFSSRVDDFTMILFTVESDPTDPAVVDFLNETDDIQELCRSCGGRSVVLNIKDEQQVSEMLDAVDTMSTGGSRCFTKNTFTEAQVSRVVEQENANTKLKAELEAVTQKRPVGDRSREPLRMLLLGKTGSGKGSTANTILGKKIFETGTIKSGEIATGEVDGRSVTVVRSPDLFDTTLSDELHRCLRLLSPGPHVFLLVLPIGDFSPEEKNSMELIRKYFGKRSKDFTIIIFTRGDEPAERSFDSCVKDVDGFVKQLINDCGGRYQVFNNRDVTNRTQVHELLSKIQTMLEENGGCCYNEMPDDTQEVTQVEMILKEKEEEMKRTEEKLRRKHEEDLKPLRRKITEQRAEIVQERKLRAKQLKDQDDSRKKEREERKKEREENEKRWKKREETLRRDWRKRLEASEKTVQTETEQRKAAERKLELSRKEWKRDHENWDKEKTGMWEGRYQDLKQNLEEEKKMYRRRRNQWIGSSVLILSVLLLFYIFTDRGQT
;
A
#
# COMPACT_ATOMS: atom_id res chain seq x y z
N MET A 1 20.03 -3.63 3.99
CA MET A 1 19.73 -5.03 3.61
C MET A 1 19.26 -5.85 4.80
N GLU A 2 20.00 -5.89 5.92
CA GLU A 2 19.59 -6.63 7.13
C GLU A 2 18.23 -6.18 7.70
N GLU A 3 18.00 -4.86 7.79
CA GLU A 3 16.72 -4.33 8.26
C GLU A 3 15.54 -4.65 7.32
N SER A 4 15.76 -4.55 6.01
CA SER A 4 14.77 -4.89 4.99
C SER A 4 14.38 -6.37 5.04
N LEU A 5 15.37 -7.26 5.19
CA LEU A 5 15.16 -8.70 5.37
C LEU A 5 14.44 -8.97 6.70
N ARG A 6 14.79 -8.23 7.76
CA ARG A 6 14.12 -8.32 9.07
C ARG A 6 12.65 -7.95 8.95
N CYS A 7 12.30 -6.87 8.26
CA CYS A 7 10.92 -6.44 8.03
C CYS A 7 10.09 -7.52 7.32
N VAL A 8 10.62 -8.13 6.25
CA VAL A 8 9.93 -9.22 5.54
C VAL A 8 9.80 -10.47 6.43
N SER A 9 10.84 -10.78 7.21
CA SER A 9 10.85 -11.96 8.10
C SER A 9 9.87 -11.82 9.28
N LEU A 10 9.45 -10.61 9.65
CA LEU A 10 8.43 -10.40 10.69
C LEU A 10 7.03 -10.89 10.25
N CYS A 11 6.82 -11.02 8.94
CA CYS A 11 5.56 -11.49 8.36
C CYS A 11 5.56 -12.98 8.04
N ASP A 12 6.63 -13.73 8.35
CA ASP A 12 6.68 -15.18 8.12
C ASP A 12 5.68 -15.93 9.04
N PRO A 13 5.01 -17.00 8.55
CA PRO A 13 5.14 -17.63 7.23
C PRO A 13 4.25 -17.02 6.13
N ASP A 14 3.34 -16.12 6.50
CA ASP A 14 2.27 -15.63 5.61
C ASP A 14 2.76 -14.59 4.59
N GLY A 15 3.91 -13.97 4.82
CA GLY A 15 4.54 -12.99 3.93
C GLY A 15 3.88 -11.61 3.96
N VAL A 16 4.47 -10.66 3.22
CA VAL A 16 3.96 -9.30 3.10
C VAL A 16 2.89 -9.25 2.02
N HIS A 17 1.65 -8.88 2.36
CA HIS A 17 0.53 -8.90 1.42
C HIS A 17 0.47 -7.64 0.53
N ALA A 18 0.87 -6.49 1.07
CA ALA A 18 0.98 -5.25 0.32
C ALA A 18 2.09 -4.36 0.89
N PHE A 19 2.77 -3.64 -0.01
CA PHE A 19 3.62 -2.50 0.32
C PHE A 19 2.81 -1.24 0.07
N LEU A 20 2.66 -0.37 1.07
CA LEU A 20 1.88 0.86 0.92
C LEU A 20 2.84 2.03 0.68
N LEU A 21 2.72 2.67 -0.48
CA LEU A 21 3.38 3.94 -0.76
C LEU A 21 2.38 5.06 -0.49
N VAL A 22 2.57 5.79 0.62
CA VAL A 22 1.61 6.80 1.08
C VAL A 22 2.02 8.16 0.58
N LEU A 23 1.16 8.79 -0.23
CA LEU A 23 1.43 10.09 -0.86
C LEU A 23 0.28 11.07 -0.59
N PRO A 24 0.53 12.36 -0.33
CA PRO A 24 -0.53 13.36 -0.36
C PRO A 24 -1.04 13.56 -1.79
N VAL A 25 -2.30 13.97 -1.96
CA VAL A 25 -2.79 14.41 -3.27
C VAL A 25 -2.13 15.74 -3.64
N GLY A 26 -1.16 15.66 -4.55
CA GLY A 26 -0.37 16.78 -5.04
C GLY A 26 0.67 16.35 -6.07
N PRO A 27 1.43 17.29 -6.65
CA PRO A 27 2.47 16.97 -7.62
C PRO A 27 3.55 16.10 -7.00
N LEU A 28 4.00 15.07 -7.73
CA LEU A 28 5.10 14.22 -7.27
C LEU A 28 6.40 15.04 -7.17
N THR A 29 7.05 14.92 -6.01
CA THR A 29 8.37 15.49 -5.77
C THR A 29 9.46 14.52 -6.21
N ASP A 30 10.69 15.02 -6.35
CA ASP A 30 11.86 14.17 -6.60
C ASP A 30 12.13 13.20 -5.43
N GLU A 31 11.69 13.56 -4.22
CA GLU A 31 11.76 12.71 -3.03
C GLU A 31 10.82 11.50 -3.18
N ASP A 32 9.57 11.72 -3.60
CA ASP A 32 8.58 10.65 -3.85
C ASP A 32 9.08 9.65 -4.92
N LYS A 33 9.69 10.18 -6.01
CA LYS A 33 10.30 9.35 -7.07
C LYS A 33 11.53 8.59 -6.56
N GLY A 34 12.32 9.20 -5.69
CA GLY A 34 13.48 8.60 -5.04
C GLY A 34 13.12 7.48 -4.06
N GLU A 35 12.01 7.61 -3.33
CA GLU A 35 11.52 6.57 -2.42
C GLU A 35 11.13 5.29 -3.17
N LEU A 36 10.38 5.41 -4.27
CA LEU A 36 10.03 4.24 -5.08
C LEU A 36 11.28 3.54 -5.64
N GLN A 37 12.25 4.30 -6.16
CA GLN A 37 13.53 3.73 -6.60
C GLN A 37 14.29 3.06 -5.46
N THR A 38 14.22 3.61 -4.24
CA THR A 38 14.84 3.01 -3.06
C THR A 38 14.16 1.69 -2.68
N ILE A 39 12.84 1.62 -2.76
CA ILE A 39 12.08 0.40 -2.53
C ILE A 39 12.43 -0.66 -3.59
N GLN A 40 12.42 -0.30 -4.87
CA GLN A 40 12.80 -1.19 -5.98
C GLN A 40 14.25 -1.66 -5.88
N SER A 41 15.18 -0.77 -5.54
CA SER A 41 16.59 -1.16 -5.35
C SER A 41 16.81 -2.02 -4.10
N THR A 42 15.91 -1.96 -3.12
CA THR A 42 15.99 -2.76 -1.90
C THR A 42 15.34 -4.13 -2.07
N PHE A 43 14.12 -4.17 -2.62
CA PHE A 43 13.24 -5.36 -2.69
C PHE A 43 13.13 -5.95 -4.11
N SER A 44 13.83 -5.37 -5.09
CA SER A 44 13.72 -5.65 -6.53
C SER A 44 12.44 -5.10 -7.16
N SER A 45 12.43 -4.99 -8.49
CA SER A 45 11.24 -4.59 -9.25
C SER A 45 10.03 -5.52 -9.03
N ARG A 46 10.24 -6.74 -8.53
CA ARG A 46 9.14 -7.64 -8.14
C ARG A 46 8.31 -7.09 -6.98
N VAL A 47 8.81 -6.12 -6.24
CA VAL A 47 8.03 -5.43 -5.19
C VAL A 47 6.85 -4.67 -5.79
N ASP A 48 6.96 -4.20 -7.02
CA ASP A 48 5.91 -3.42 -7.71
C ASP A 48 4.63 -4.24 -7.85
N ASP A 49 4.74 -5.56 -8.02
CA ASP A 49 3.61 -6.51 -8.05
C ASP A 49 2.81 -6.53 -6.73
N PHE A 50 3.40 -6.05 -5.63
CA PHE A 50 2.80 -6.00 -4.30
C PHE A 50 2.63 -4.58 -3.76
N THR A 51 3.05 -3.54 -4.50
CA THR A 51 2.93 -2.14 -4.08
C THR A 51 1.55 -1.56 -4.40
N MET A 52 0.90 -0.93 -3.43
CA MET A 52 -0.32 -0.15 -3.62
C MET A 52 -0.04 1.30 -3.22
N ILE A 53 -0.47 2.25 -4.04
CA ILE A 53 -0.31 3.68 -3.77
C ILE A 53 -1.52 4.16 -2.97
N LEU A 54 -1.28 4.81 -1.85
CA LEU A 54 -2.32 5.38 -1.00
C LEU A 54 -2.24 6.91 -1.08
N PHE A 55 -3.16 7.50 -1.83
CA PHE A 55 -3.31 8.95 -1.89
C PHE A 55 -4.11 9.45 -0.70
N THR A 56 -3.57 10.41 0.03
CA THR A 56 -4.21 10.94 1.23
C THR A 56 -4.82 12.32 0.98
N VAL A 57 -6.06 12.49 1.45
CA VAL A 57 -6.81 13.76 1.38
C VAL A 57 -7.39 14.13 2.74
N GLU A 58 -7.62 15.43 2.94
CA GLU A 58 -8.32 15.96 4.12
C GLU A 58 -9.82 16.19 3.91
N SER A 59 -10.29 16.01 2.67
CA SER A 59 -11.62 16.34 2.15
C SER A 59 -12.32 15.09 1.60
N ASP A 60 -13.50 15.25 0.98
CA ASP A 60 -14.18 14.16 0.27
C ASP A 60 -13.28 13.61 -0.88
N PRO A 61 -12.91 12.32 -0.87
CA PRO A 61 -12.07 11.73 -1.91
C PRO A 61 -12.78 11.57 -3.25
N THR A 62 -14.12 11.73 -3.29
CA THR A 62 -14.92 11.71 -4.52
C THR A 62 -15.08 13.10 -5.16
N ASP A 63 -14.47 14.13 -4.57
CA ASP A 63 -14.50 15.48 -5.12
C ASP A 63 -13.88 15.49 -6.55
N PRO A 64 -14.58 16.05 -7.55
CA PRO A 64 -14.09 16.13 -8.92
C PRO A 64 -12.68 16.71 -9.02
N ALA A 65 -12.31 17.69 -8.20
CA ALA A 65 -10.98 18.29 -8.25
C ALA A 65 -9.86 17.29 -7.86
N VAL A 66 -10.15 16.34 -6.96
CA VAL A 66 -9.21 15.28 -6.57
C VAL A 66 -9.11 14.23 -7.67
N VAL A 67 -10.27 13.83 -8.21
CA VAL A 67 -10.36 12.83 -9.28
C VAL A 67 -9.71 13.32 -10.57
N ASP A 68 -9.98 14.57 -10.95
CA ASP A 68 -9.42 15.21 -12.14
C ASP A 68 -7.90 15.36 -11.99
N PHE A 69 -7.40 15.78 -10.83
CA PHE A 69 -5.97 15.91 -10.59
C PHE A 69 -5.20 14.58 -10.75
N LEU A 70 -5.74 13.48 -10.21
CA LEU A 70 -5.13 12.15 -10.33
C LEU A 70 -5.20 11.60 -11.76
N ASN A 71 -6.22 11.99 -12.53
CA ASN A 71 -6.43 11.53 -13.90
C ASN A 71 -5.69 12.38 -14.95
N GLU A 72 -5.48 13.67 -14.71
CA GLU A 72 -4.88 14.60 -15.67
C GLU A 72 -3.35 14.70 -15.55
N THR A 73 -2.76 14.23 -14.44
CA THR A 73 -1.31 14.31 -14.22
C THR A 73 -0.58 13.07 -14.75
N ASP A 74 0.18 13.21 -15.84
CA ASP A 74 0.91 12.13 -16.49
C ASP A 74 1.85 11.37 -15.55
N ASP A 75 2.60 12.09 -14.70
CA ASP A 75 3.55 11.52 -13.74
C ASP A 75 2.87 10.59 -12.72
N ILE A 76 1.67 10.97 -12.25
CA ILE A 76 0.88 10.17 -11.30
C ILE A 76 0.34 8.93 -12.00
N GLN A 77 -0.12 9.07 -13.25
CA GLN A 77 -0.57 7.92 -14.03
C GLN A 77 0.55 6.93 -14.34
N GLU A 78 1.75 7.44 -14.62
CA GLU A 78 2.93 6.60 -14.84
C GLU A 78 3.31 5.85 -13.57
N LEU A 79 3.29 6.53 -12.42
CA LEU A 79 3.51 5.92 -11.11
C LEU A 79 2.48 4.83 -10.82
N CYS A 80 1.19 5.11 -10.98
CA CYS A 80 0.12 4.13 -10.81
C CYS A 80 0.30 2.94 -11.74
N ARG A 81 0.66 3.15 -13.01
CA ARG A 81 0.93 2.08 -13.98
C ARG A 81 2.13 1.22 -13.57
N SER A 82 3.19 1.83 -13.03
CA SER A 82 4.36 1.09 -12.54
C SER A 82 4.00 0.13 -11.41
N CYS A 83 3.04 0.49 -10.56
CA CYS A 83 2.48 -0.37 -9.51
C CYS A 83 1.23 -1.16 -9.97
N GLY A 84 1.11 -1.48 -11.27
CA GLY A 84 0.03 -2.31 -11.80
C GLY A 84 -1.37 -1.69 -11.71
N GLY A 85 -1.48 -0.36 -11.67
CA GLY A 85 -2.73 0.41 -11.60
C GLY A 85 -3.37 0.47 -10.21
N ARG A 86 -2.67 0.02 -9.16
CA ARG A 86 -3.21 -0.13 -7.82
C ARG A 86 -3.03 1.15 -7.01
N SER A 87 -4.09 1.96 -6.94
CA SER A 87 -4.12 3.15 -6.09
C SER A 87 -5.47 3.31 -5.40
N VAL A 88 -5.45 3.83 -4.17
CA VAL A 88 -6.65 4.14 -3.37
C VAL A 88 -6.52 5.57 -2.86
N VAL A 89 -7.60 6.35 -2.92
CA VAL A 89 -7.68 7.67 -2.32
C VAL A 89 -8.39 7.55 -0.98
N LEU A 90 -7.75 7.99 0.10
CA LEU A 90 -8.23 7.83 1.46
C LEU A 90 -8.32 9.18 2.16
N ASN A 91 -9.50 9.46 2.70
CA ASN A 91 -9.69 10.53 3.66
C ASN A 91 -9.23 10.06 5.04
N ILE A 92 -8.17 10.68 5.54
CA ILE A 92 -7.55 10.30 6.83
C ILE A 92 -8.51 10.51 8.01
N LYS A 93 -9.57 11.31 7.86
CA LYS A 93 -10.57 11.61 8.89
C LYS A 93 -11.76 10.64 8.90
N ASP A 94 -11.86 9.73 7.92
CA ASP A 94 -12.97 8.78 7.80
C ASP A 94 -12.52 7.33 8.08
N GLU A 95 -12.91 6.81 9.25
CA GLU A 95 -12.56 5.45 9.68
C GLU A 95 -13.23 4.34 8.83
N GLN A 96 -14.33 4.62 8.11
CA GLN A 96 -14.98 3.61 7.27
C GLN A 96 -14.17 3.26 6.02
N GLN A 97 -13.38 4.20 5.50
CA GLN A 97 -12.56 4.00 4.28
C GLN A 97 -11.37 3.07 4.50
N VAL A 98 -10.97 2.85 5.75
CA VAL A 98 -9.94 1.86 6.10
C VAL A 98 -10.41 0.44 5.74
N SER A 99 -11.71 0.14 5.87
CA SER A 99 -12.26 -1.16 5.48
C SER A 99 -12.18 -1.38 3.97
N GLU A 100 -12.48 -0.35 3.17
CA GLU A 100 -12.40 -0.42 1.70
C GLU A 100 -10.95 -0.59 1.23
N MET A 101 -10.00 0.05 1.90
CA MET A 101 -8.57 -0.16 1.66
C MET A 101 -8.14 -1.62 1.94
N LEU A 102 -8.65 -2.21 3.02
CA LEU A 102 -8.35 -3.61 3.37
C LEU A 102 -8.99 -4.59 2.35
N ASP A 103 -10.20 -4.31 1.88
CA ASP A 103 -10.84 -5.08 0.81
C ASP A 103 -10.06 -4.97 -0.52
N ALA A 104 -9.47 -3.81 -0.81
CA ALA A 104 -8.58 -3.62 -1.96
C ALA A 104 -7.31 -4.46 -1.85
N VAL A 105 -6.70 -4.54 -0.65
CA VAL A 105 -5.55 -5.42 -0.39
C VAL A 105 -5.93 -6.90 -0.53
N ASP A 106 -7.11 -7.31 -0.06
CA ASP A 106 -7.59 -8.69 -0.19
C ASP A 106 -7.87 -9.08 -1.66
N THR A 107 -8.38 -8.16 -2.48
CA THR A 107 -8.67 -8.40 -3.90
C THR A 107 -7.40 -8.51 -4.77
N MET A 108 -6.28 -7.92 -4.35
CA MET A 108 -4.96 -8.08 -5.00
C MET A 108 -4.46 -9.53 -5.04
N SER A 109 -5.03 -10.43 -4.23
CA SER A 109 -4.53 -11.81 -4.03
C SER A 109 -4.93 -12.86 -5.10
N THR A 110 -5.50 -12.47 -6.25
CA THR A 110 -6.15 -13.39 -7.21
C THR A 110 -5.28 -13.87 -8.40
N GLY A 111 -3.96 -13.69 -8.37
CA GLY A 111 -3.06 -13.89 -9.54
C GLY A 111 -1.79 -14.72 -9.34
N GLY A 112 -1.74 -15.69 -8.42
CA GLY A 112 -0.70 -16.73 -8.40
C GLY A 112 0.47 -16.55 -7.43
N SER A 113 0.78 -15.34 -6.96
CA SER A 113 1.61 -15.12 -5.75
C SER A 113 0.84 -14.24 -4.76
N ARG A 114 0.55 -14.77 -3.57
CA ARG A 114 -0.35 -14.12 -2.58
C ARG A 114 0.34 -13.08 -1.70
N CYS A 115 1.67 -13.08 -1.68
CA CYS A 115 2.47 -12.27 -0.77
C CYS A 115 3.93 -12.24 -1.22
N PHE A 116 4.64 -11.20 -0.81
CA PHE A 116 6.08 -11.07 -0.94
C PHE A 116 6.76 -11.78 0.24
N THR A 117 7.52 -12.84 -0.05
CA THR A 117 8.10 -13.72 0.98
C THR A 117 9.59 -13.51 1.12
N LYS A 118 10.15 -14.06 2.21
CA LYS A 118 11.61 -14.15 2.38
C LYS A 118 12.31 -14.82 1.21
N ASN A 119 11.70 -15.86 0.62
CA ASN A 119 12.25 -16.54 -0.56
C ASN A 119 12.29 -15.61 -1.78
N THR A 120 11.20 -14.87 -2.02
CA THR A 120 11.12 -13.87 -3.10
C THR A 120 12.20 -12.80 -2.95
N PHE A 121 12.43 -12.32 -1.73
CA PHE A 121 13.50 -11.38 -1.42
C PHE A 121 14.89 -11.98 -1.69
N THR A 122 15.15 -13.20 -1.22
CA THR A 122 16.46 -13.85 -1.40
C THR A 122 16.75 -14.19 -2.87
N GLU A 123 15.76 -14.68 -3.63
CA GLU A 123 15.89 -14.93 -5.07
C GLU A 123 16.30 -13.66 -5.82
N ALA A 124 15.66 -12.54 -5.49
CA ALA A 124 15.97 -11.27 -6.12
C ALA A 124 17.39 -10.76 -5.78
N GLN A 125 17.87 -10.95 -4.55
CA GLN A 125 19.25 -10.60 -4.21
C GLN A 125 20.25 -11.49 -4.95
N VAL A 126 19.95 -12.79 -5.11
CA VAL A 126 20.81 -13.72 -5.87
C VAL A 126 20.86 -13.33 -7.35
N SER A 127 19.72 -13.01 -7.97
CA SER A 127 19.68 -12.54 -9.36
C SER A 127 20.53 -11.28 -9.58
N ARG A 128 20.48 -10.31 -8.66
CA ARG A 128 21.33 -9.10 -8.73
C ARG A 128 22.82 -9.41 -8.65
N VAL A 129 23.23 -10.33 -7.78
CA VAL A 129 24.65 -10.73 -7.67
C VAL A 129 25.10 -11.38 -8.97
N VAL A 130 24.29 -12.25 -9.56
CA VAL A 130 24.58 -12.91 -10.85
C VAL A 130 24.68 -11.89 -12.00
N GLU A 131 23.77 -10.92 -12.07
CA GLU A 131 23.83 -9.86 -13.08
C GLU A 131 25.08 -8.99 -12.92
N GLN A 132 25.46 -8.65 -11.69
CA GLN A 132 26.68 -7.90 -11.39
C GLN A 132 27.93 -8.70 -11.76
N GLU A 133 27.97 -10.00 -11.49
CA GLU A 133 29.07 -10.89 -11.91
C GLU A 133 29.17 -10.99 -13.44
N ASN A 134 28.03 -11.06 -14.14
CA ASN A 134 28.00 -11.04 -15.60
C ASN A 134 28.50 -9.71 -16.19
N ALA A 135 28.15 -8.58 -15.58
CA ALA A 135 28.67 -7.27 -15.97
C ALA A 135 30.18 -7.17 -15.71
N ASN A 136 30.65 -7.65 -14.56
CA ASN A 136 32.06 -7.66 -14.19
C ASN A 136 32.89 -8.57 -15.12
N THR A 137 32.38 -9.74 -15.50
CA THR A 137 33.04 -10.64 -16.46
C THR A 137 33.11 -10.04 -17.85
N LYS A 138 32.07 -9.34 -18.30
CA LYS A 138 32.07 -8.60 -19.57
C LYS A 138 33.10 -7.46 -19.58
N LEU A 139 33.13 -6.65 -18.52
CA LEU A 139 34.13 -5.59 -18.34
C LEU A 139 35.56 -6.14 -18.31
N LYS A 140 35.76 -7.29 -17.66
CA LYS A 140 37.06 -7.97 -17.61
C LYS A 140 37.49 -8.46 -18.99
N ALA A 141 36.58 -9.05 -19.77
CA ALA A 141 36.85 -9.48 -21.14
C ALA A 141 37.15 -8.30 -22.08
N GLU A 142 36.44 -7.18 -21.93
CA GLU A 142 36.72 -5.95 -22.68
C GLU A 142 38.09 -5.36 -22.31
N LEU A 143 38.46 -5.39 -21.02
CA LEU A 143 39.77 -4.95 -20.55
C LEU A 143 40.89 -5.83 -21.14
N GLU A 144 40.74 -7.15 -21.12
CA GLU A 144 41.72 -8.09 -21.70
C GLU A 144 41.87 -7.91 -23.23
N ALA A 145 40.77 -7.62 -23.93
CA ALA A 145 40.79 -7.35 -25.37
C ALA A 145 41.51 -6.04 -25.75
N VAL A 146 41.49 -5.02 -24.87
CA VAL A 146 42.24 -3.77 -25.07
C VAL A 146 43.74 -3.99 -24.86
N THR A 147 44.13 -4.86 -23.93
CA THR A 147 45.55 -5.15 -23.63
C THR A 147 46.23 -5.96 -24.74
N GLN A 148 45.49 -6.80 -25.47
CA GLN A 148 46.03 -7.67 -26.53
C GLN A 148 46.07 -7.05 -27.94
N LYS A 149 45.50 -5.85 -28.16
CA LYS A 149 45.43 -5.20 -29.48
C LYS A 149 46.64 -4.30 -29.85
N ARG A 150 47.71 -4.25 -29.05
CA ARG A 150 48.92 -3.49 -29.44
C ARG A 150 49.79 -4.30 -30.42
N PRO A 151 50.09 -3.78 -31.63
CA PRO A 151 50.88 -4.51 -32.62
C PRO A 151 52.34 -4.65 -32.17
N VAL A 152 52.94 -5.79 -32.49
CA VAL A 152 54.26 -6.29 -32.05
C VAL A 152 55.45 -5.48 -32.62
N GLY A 153 55.22 -4.34 -33.27
CA GLY A 153 56.25 -3.56 -33.98
C GLY A 153 56.76 -2.27 -33.31
N ASP A 154 56.17 -1.80 -32.20
CA ASP A 154 56.49 -0.49 -31.60
C ASP A 154 56.78 -0.55 -30.09
N ARG A 155 57.46 -1.61 -29.62
CA ARG A 155 57.84 -1.73 -28.19
C ARG A 155 59.01 -0.80 -27.79
N SER A 156 59.70 -0.17 -28.75
CA SER A 156 60.84 0.72 -28.48
C SER A 156 60.44 2.14 -28.05
N ARG A 157 59.14 2.49 -28.11
CA ARG A 157 58.61 3.80 -27.70
C ARG A 157 57.83 3.79 -26.38
N GLU A 158 57.70 2.65 -25.71
CA GLU A 158 57.02 2.62 -24.40
C GLU A 158 57.83 3.38 -23.34
N PRO A 159 57.17 4.24 -22.52
CA PRO A 159 57.82 5.00 -21.47
C PRO A 159 58.56 4.08 -20.50
N LEU A 160 59.86 4.27 -20.37
CA LEU A 160 60.70 3.50 -19.46
C LEU A 160 60.41 3.93 -18.02
N ARG A 161 60.28 2.96 -17.11
CA ARG A 161 59.87 3.19 -15.71
C ARG A 161 60.93 2.61 -14.79
N MET A 162 61.55 3.45 -13.97
CA MET A 162 62.68 3.08 -13.11
C MET A 162 62.32 3.32 -11.65
N LEU A 163 62.61 2.35 -10.78
CA LEU A 163 62.54 2.53 -9.34
C LEU A 163 63.96 2.55 -8.76
N LEU A 164 64.34 3.66 -8.12
CA LEU A 164 65.64 3.79 -7.45
C LEU A 164 65.54 3.29 -6.02
N LEU A 165 66.36 2.31 -5.67
CA LEU A 165 66.45 1.66 -4.36
C LEU A 165 67.83 1.89 -3.71
N GLY A 166 67.94 1.76 -2.39
CA GLY A 166 69.19 1.90 -1.64
C GLY A 166 69.03 2.72 -0.36
N LYS A 167 70.14 2.99 0.34
CA LYS A 167 70.14 3.67 1.64
C LYS A 167 69.83 5.16 1.50
N THR A 168 69.42 5.82 2.58
CA THR A 168 69.48 7.29 2.65
C THR A 168 70.94 7.75 2.52
N GLY A 169 71.18 8.72 1.64
CA GLY A 169 72.53 9.23 1.36
C GLY A 169 73.34 8.41 0.34
N SER A 170 72.82 7.31 -0.21
CA SER A 170 73.52 6.52 -1.23
C SER A 170 73.65 7.20 -2.61
N GLY A 171 73.02 8.37 -2.77
CA GLY A 171 73.06 9.14 -4.02
C GLY A 171 71.86 8.94 -4.94
N LYS A 172 70.76 8.27 -4.50
CA LYS A 172 69.54 8.06 -5.31
C LYS A 172 69.06 9.30 -6.06
N GLY A 173 68.91 10.44 -5.37
CA GLY A 173 68.47 11.70 -5.99
C GLY A 173 69.46 12.25 -7.02
N SER A 174 70.76 12.19 -6.74
CA SER A 174 71.79 12.60 -7.69
C SER A 174 71.80 11.71 -8.94
N THR A 175 71.70 10.38 -8.76
CA THR A 175 71.57 9.43 -9.86
C THR A 175 70.33 9.70 -10.71
N ALA A 176 69.18 9.99 -10.09
CA ALA A 176 67.96 10.37 -10.81
C ALA A 176 68.15 11.63 -11.65
N ASN A 177 68.79 12.65 -11.09
CA ASN A 177 69.11 13.90 -11.79
C ASN A 177 70.07 13.66 -12.97
N THR A 178 71.09 12.82 -12.79
CA THR A 178 72.03 12.41 -13.85
C THR A 178 71.30 11.71 -14.99
N ILE A 179 70.42 10.74 -14.69
CA ILE A 179 69.62 10.03 -15.70
C ILE A 179 68.78 11.03 -16.51
N LEU A 180 68.00 11.86 -15.82
CA LEU A 180 67.06 12.80 -16.45
C LEU A 180 67.73 14.03 -17.06
N GLY A 181 69.01 14.28 -16.77
CA GLY A 181 69.75 15.46 -17.25
C GLY A 181 69.23 16.78 -16.67
N LYS A 182 68.49 16.75 -15.56
CA LYS A 182 67.84 17.91 -14.94
C LYS A 182 67.95 17.82 -13.42
N LYS A 183 68.08 18.96 -12.74
CA LYS A 183 68.15 19.03 -11.27
C LYS A 183 66.74 19.11 -10.69
N ILE A 184 66.09 17.96 -10.52
CA ILE A 184 64.70 17.84 -10.06
C ILE A 184 64.64 17.46 -8.57
N PHE A 185 65.50 16.53 -8.15
CA PHE A 185 65.61 16.12 -6.76
C PHE A 185 66.63 17.02 -6.06
N GLU A 186 66.17 17.90 -5.17
CA GLU A 186 67.06 18.74 -4.36
C GLU A 186 67.83 17.88 -3.35
N THR A 187 69.14 18.15 -3.24
CA THR A 187 70.02 17.50 -2.25
C THR A 187 69.72 18.05 -0.86
N GLY A 188 68.70 17.50 -0.19
CA GLY A 188 68.38 17.86 1.20
C GLY A 188 66.98 17.47 1.66
N THR A 189 66.03 17.35 0.75
CA THR A 189 64.63 17.07 1.11
C THR A 189 64.36 15.56 1.12
N ILE A 190 64.03 15.03 2.30
CA ILE A 190 63.68 13.63 2.54
C ILE A 190 62.17 13.49 2.34
N LYS A 191 61.70 13.51 1.09
CA LYS A 191 60.32 13.10 0.78
C LYS A 191 60.38 11.85 -0.08
N SER A 192 59.92 10.74 0.47
CA SER A 192 59.80 9.45 -0.21
C SER A 192 58.67 9.51 -1.26
N GLY A 193 58.82 8.78 -2.37
CA GLY A 193 57.76 8.67 -3.39
C GLY A 193 57.69 9.81 -4.41
N GLU A 194 58.73 10.64 -4.52
CA GLU A 194 58.83 11.66 -5.57
C GLU A 194 59.01 11.01 -6.95
N ILE A 195 58.16 11.40 -7.89
CA ILE A 195 58.16 10.95 -9.28
C ILE A 195 58.72 12.07 -10.14
N ALA A 196 59.66 11.75 -11.02
CA ALA A 196 60.14 12.66 -12.04
C ALA A 196 60.06 12.00 -13.41
N THR A 197 59.62 12.76 -14.42
CA THR A 197 59.55 12.30 -15.80
C THR A 197 60.36 13.23 -16.69
N GLY A 198 61.08 12.68 -17.65
CA GLY A 198 61.85 13.42 -18.64
C GLY A 198 62.09 12.61 -19.90
N GLU A 199 62.65 13.25 -20.92
CA GLU A 199 63.01 12.59 -22.18
C GLU A 199 64.53 12.38 -22.20
N VAL A 200 64.96 11.16 -22.49
CA VAL A 200 66.36 10.76 -22.59
C VAL A 200 66.54 9.96 -23.87
N ASP A 201 67.46 10.37 -24.74
CA ASP A 201 67.74 9.75 -26.04
C ASP A 201 66.46 9.50 -26.88
N GLY A 202 65.50 10.43 -26.83
CA GLY A 202 64.23 10.34 -27.55
C GLY A 202 63.18 9.40 -26.92
N ARG A 203 63.47 8.84 -25.73
CA ARG A 203 62.56 7.95 -24.98
C ARG A 203 62.06 8.64 -23.72
N SER A 204 60.74 8.55 -23.46
CA SER A 204 60.16 9.01 -22.19
C SER A 204 60.65 8.12 -21.05
N VAL A 205 61.19 8.71 -20.00
CA VAL A 205 61.70 8.03 -18.79
C VAL A 205 61.01 8.60 -17.56
N THR A 206 60.41 7.72 -16.77
CA THR A 206 59.86 8.02 -15.44
C THR A 206 60.73 7.36 -14.39
N VAL A 207 61.20 8.15 -13.43
CA VAL A 207 62.04 7.71 -12.31
C VAL A 207 61.30 8.00 -11.01
N VAL A 208 61.11 6.97 -10.20
CA VAL A 208 60.56 7.09 -8.84
C VAL A 208 61.68 6.88 -7.84
N ARG A 209 61.80 7.81 -6.91
CA ARG A 209 62.72 7.69 -5.77
C ARG A 209 62.02 6.96 -4.63
N SER A 210 62.52 5.80 -4.24
CA SER A 210 62.00 5.09 -3.08
C SER A 210 62.39 5.78 -1.76
N PRO A 211 61.64 5.52 -0.67
CA PRO A 211 62.14 5.68 0.70
C PRO A 211 63.43 4.86 0.95
N ASP A 212 63.96 4.93 2.17
CA ASP A 212 65.08 4.08 2.58
C ASP A 212 64.69 2.60 2.47
N LEU A 213 65.46 1.82 1.71
CA LEU A 213 65.18 0.39 1.50
C LEU A 213 65.34 -0.41 2.80
N PHE A 214 66.15 0.07 3.73
CA PHE A 214 66.52 -0.63 4.97
C PHE A 214 65.60 -0.30 6.14
N ASP A 215 64.67 0.66 5.98
CA ASP A 215 63.69 1.00 7.00
C ASP A 215 62.45 0.09 6.87
N THR A 216 62.33 -0.86 7.80
CA THR A 216 61.24 -1.84 7.82
C THR A 216 59.87 -1.23 8.07
N THR A 217 59.78 0.00 8.57
CA THR A 217 58.52 0.71 8.80
C THR A 217 57.90 1.29 7.53
N LEU A 218 58.65 1.33 6.42
CA LEU A 218 58.24 1.98 5.16
C LEU A 218 57.80 0.98 4.08
N SER A 219 57.44 -0.25 4.46
CA SER A 219 56.95 -1.30 3.54
C SER A 219 55.76 -0.81 2.69
N ASP A 220 54.79 -0.13 3.31
CA ASP A 220 53.62 0.40 2.61
C ASP A 220 53.98 1.50 1.60
N GLU A 221 55.03 2.27 1.89
CA GLU A 221 55.54 3.30 0.97
C GLU A 221 56.28 2.71 -0.23
N LEU A 222 56.98 1.57 -0.07
CA LEU A 222 57.59 0.84 -1.18
C LEU A 222 56.52 0.26 -2.12
N HIS A 223 55.44 -0.30 -1.57
CA HIS A 223 54.29 -0.76 -2.37
C HIS A 223 53.59 0.41 -3.07
N ARG A 224 53.48 1.57 -2.41
CA ARG A 224 53.00 2.80 -3.06
C ARG A 224 53.87 3.19 -4.25
N CYS A 225 55.20 3.09 -4.16
CA CYS A 225 56.09 3.38 -5.28
C CYS A 225 55.86 2.45 -6.48
N LEU A 226 55.54 1.17 -6.28
CA LEU A 226 55.17 0.26 -7.36
C LEU A 226 53.86 0.66 -8.04
N ARG A 227 52.86 1.07 -7.25
CA ARG A 227 51.56 1.54 -7.78
C ARG A 227 51.72 2.78 -8.66
N LEU A 228 52.65 3.67 -8.32
CA LEU A 228 53.00 4.85 -9.13
C LEU A 228 53.66 4.48 -10.47
N LEU A 229 54.20 3.27 -10.59
CA LEU A 229 54.86 2.76 -11.79
C LEU A 229 54.00 1.74 -12.56
N SER A 230 52.68 1.70 -12.32
CA SER A 230 51.76 0.78 -12.99
C SER A 230 51.94 0.76 -14.53
N PRO A 231 51.94 -0.41 -15.19
CA PRO A 231 51.69 -1.77 -14.67
C PRO A 231 52.81 -2.35 -13.77
N GLY A 232 54.00 -1.75 -13.77
CA GLY A 232 55.14 -2.12 -12.93
C GLY A 232 56.44 -1.48 -13.43
N PRO A 233 57.52 -1.42 -12.61
CA PRO A 233 58.81 -0.89 -13.05
C PRO A 233 59.41 -1.74 -14.17
N HIS A 234 60.11 -1.13 -15.11
CA HIS A 234 60.93 -1.86 -16.08
C HIS A 234 62.27 -2.28 -15.47
N VAL A 235 62.78 -1.51 -14.50
CA VAL A 235 64.06 -1.77 -13.86
C VAL A 235 64.03 -1.28 -12.41
N PHE A 236 64.65 -2.07 -11.53
CA PHE A 236 65.08 -1.65 -10.20
C PHE A 236 66.54 -1.20 -10.27
N LEU A 237 66.84 0.01 -9.84
CA LEU A 237 68.20 0.55 -9.80
C LEU A 237 68.66 0.58 -8.34
N LEU A 238 69.47 -0.40 -7.93
CA LEU A 238 70.04 -0.46 -6.59
C LEU A 238 71.27 0.46 -6.51
N VAL A 239 71.14 1.59 -5.83
CA VAL A 239 72.17 2.62 -5.74
C VAL A 239 73.01 2.42 -4.49
N LEU A 240 74.30 2.16 -4.67
CA LEU A 240 75.29 1.96 -3.62
C LEU A 240 76.50 2.91 -3.83
N PRO A 241 77.01 3.59 -2.80
CA PRO A 241 78.25 4.35 -2.91
C PRO A 241 79.47 3.42 -2.96
N ILE A 242 80.48 3.77 -3.74
CA ILE A 242 81.79 3.11 -3.69
C ILE A 242 82.43 3.39 -2.31
N GLY A 243 82.96 2.35 -1.66
CA GLY A 243 83.54 2.41 -0.33
C GLY A 243 83.21 1.17 0.52
N ASP A 244 83.22 1.35 1.84
CA ASP A 244 82.88 0.30 2.80
C ASP A 244 81.37 0.10 2.87
N PHE A 245 80.91 -1.14 2.64
CA PHE A 245 79.48 -1.49 2.72
C PHE A 245 79.09 -1.87 4.14
N SER A 246 78.06 -1.22 4.65
CA SER A 246 77.46 -1.54 5.93
C SER A 246 76.78 -2.93 5.90
N PRO A 247 76.57 -3.59 7.06
CA PRO A 247 75.85 -4.85 7.13
C PRO A 247 74.44 -4.80 6.51
N GLU A 248 73.77 -3.65 6.61
CA GLU A 248 72.47 -3.40 5.98
C GLU A 248 72.60 -3.47 4.45
N GLU A 249 73.58 -2.76 3.88
CA GLU A 249 73.83 -2.76 2.43
C GLU A 249 74.21 -4.15 1.90
N LYS A 250 74.88 -4.97 2.72
CA LYS A 250 75.17 -6.36 2.38
C LYS A 250 73.92 -7.23 2.22
N ASN A 251 72.82 -6.86 2.88
CA ASN A 251 71.52 -7.54 2.79
C ASN A 251 70.57 -6.93 1.74
N SER A 252 71.04 -5.99 0.89
CA SER A 252 70.19 -5.28 -0.07
C SER A 252 69.36 -6.20 -0.97
N MET A 253 69.97 -7.26 -1.52
CA MET A 253 69.27 -8.17 -2.44
C MET A 253 68.26 -9.07 -1.73
N GLU A 254 68.52 -9.44 -0.49
CA GLU A 254 67.54 -10.20 0.31
C GLU A 254 66.31 -9.33 0.58
N LEU A 255 66.50 -8.05 0.90
CA LEU A 255 65.39 -7.11 1.08
C LEU A 255 64.63 -6.86 -0.22
N ILE A 256 65.31 -6.68 -1.35
CA ILE A 256 64.66 -6.53 -2.65
C ILE A 256 63.81 -7.78 -2.97
N ARG A 257 64.34 -8.98 -2.74
CA ARG A 257 63.59 -10.23 -2.92
C ARG A 257 62.42 -10.35 -1.94
N LYS A 258 62.58 -9.88 -0.71
CA LYS A 258 61.54 -9.89 0.32
C LYS A 258 60.38 -8.96 -0.03
N TYR A 259 60.67 -7.75 -0.49
CA TYR A 259 59.64 -6.74 -0.76
C TYR A 259 58.98 -6.89 -2.12
N PHE A 260 59.76 -7.26 -3.14
CA PHE A 260 59.26 -7.28 -4.51
C PHE A 260 58.96 -8.71 -4.98
N GLY A 261 59.69 -9.71 -4.47
CA GLY A 261 59.55 -11.12 -4.84
C GLY A 261 60.85 -11.66 -5.44
N LYS A 262 60.91 -12.98 -5.64
CA LYS A 262 62.18 -13.65 -6.01
C LYS A 262 62.69 -13.24 -7.39
N ARG A 263 61.78 -12.88 -8.31
CA ARG A 263 62.13 -12.49 -9.69
C ARG A 263 62.62 -11.04 -9.80
N SER A 264 62.49 -10.23 -8.74
CA SER A 264 62.98 -8.84 -8.72
C SER A 264 64.47 -8.71 -9.09
N LYS A 265 65.30 -9.70 -8.71
CA LYS A 265 66.72 -9.75 -9.08
C LYS A 265 66.94 -9.76 -10.60
N ASP A 266 66.03 -10.37 -11.36
CA ASP A 266 66.12 -10.49 -12.82
C ASP A 266 65.81 -9.15 -13.50
N PHE A 267 65.30 -8.16 -12.77
CA PHE A 267 65.02 -6.79 -13.21
C PHE A 267 65.87 -5.74 -12.50
N THR A 268 66.91 -6.15 -11.77
CA THR A 268 67.76 -5.25 -10.98
C THR A 268 69.10 -4.98 -11.67
N ILE A 269 69.51 -3.71 -11.70
CA ILE A 269 70.86 -3.26 -12.10
C ILE A 269 71.46 -2.49 -10.94
N ILE A 270 72.73 -2.78 -10.61
CA ILE A 270 73.44 -2.12 -9.52
C ILE A 270 74.10 -0.84 -10.05
N ILE A 271 73.87 0.29 -9.38
CA ILE A 271 74.50 1.57 -9.68
C ILE A 271 75.50 1.90 -8.57
N PHE A 272 76.79 1.84 -8.88
CA PHE A 272 77.86 2.27 -7.99
C PHE A 272 78.10 3.77 -8.19
N THR A 273 77.87 4.58 -7.16
CA THR A 273 78.10 6.03 -7.21
C THR A 273 79.46 6.41 -6.65
N ARG A 274 79.88 7.67 -6.87
CA ARG A 274 81.22 8.18 -6.53
C ARG A 274 82.34 7.55 -7.38
N GLY A 275 82.05 7.30 -8.66
CA GLY A 275 83.04 6.81 -9.62
C GLY A 275 84.24 7.74 -9.86
N ASP A 276 84.22 8.95 -9.28
CA ASP A 276 85.30 9.92 -9.27
C ASP A 276 86.27 9.80 -8.08
N GLU A 277 86.07 8.83 -7.17
CA GLU A 277 86.97 8.64 -6.02
C GLU A 277 88.38 8.17 -6.46
N PRO A 278 89.45 8.53 -5.71
CA PRO A 278 90.83 8.17 -6.05
C PRO A 278 91.05 6.65 -6.12
N ALA A 279 92.13 6.21 -6.77
CA ALA A 279 92.43 4.79 -7.04
C ALA A 279 92.38 3.86 -5.79
N GLU A 280 92.70 4.40 -4.60
CA GLU A 280 92.65 3.69 -3.31
C GLU A 280 91.20 3.35 -2.84
N ARG A 281 90.19 4.02 -3.41
CA ARG A 281 88.76 3.75 -3.25
C ARG A 281 88.09 3.64 -4.61
N SER A 282 88.73 2.93 -5.53
CA SER A 282 88.18 2.68 -6.86
C SER A 282 87.14 1.55 -6.83
N PHE A 283 86.33 1.48 -7.88
CA PHE A 283 85.46 0.33 -8.08
C PHE A 283 86.26 -0.99 -8.13
N ASP A 284 87.45 -0.98 -8.72
CA ASP A 284 88.33 -2.15 -8.80
C ASP A 284 88.79 -2.65 -7.41
N SER A 285 88.97 -1.76 -6.43
CA SER A 285 89.24 -2.16 -5.05
C SER A 285 88.01 -2.76 -4.38
N CYS A 286 86.81 -2.21 -4.60
CA CYS A 286 85.56 -2.79 -4.08
C CYS A 286 85.27 -4.19 -4.65
N VAL A 287 85.56 -4.43 -5.93
CA VAL A 287 85.42 -5.77 -6.52
C VAL A 287 86.42 -6.77 -5.94
N LYS A 288 87.59 -6.31 -5.50
CA LYS A 288 88.64 -7.14 -4.88
C LYS A 288 88.48 -7.30 -3.36
N ASP A 289 87.37 -6.84 -2.78
CA ASP A 289 87.12 -6.88 -1.34
C ASP A 289 87.22 -8.30 -0.75
N VAL A 290 87.66 -8.36 0.50
CA VAL A 290 88.05 -9.58 1.24
C VAL A 290 86.86 -10.51 1.46
N ASP A 291 85.66 -9.98 1.59
CA ASP A 291 84.45 -10.79 1.85
C ASP A 291 83.71 -11.23 0.57
N GLY A 292 84.13 -10.75 -0.61
CA GLY A 292 83.54 -11.09 -1.90
C GLY A 292 82.11 -10.59 -2.14
N PHE A 293 81.56 -9.76 -1.25
CA PHE A 293 80.16 -9.29 -1.30
C PHE A 293 79.81 -8.67 -2.66
N VAL A 294 80.64 -7.75 -3.16
CA VAL A 294 80.38 -7.03 -4.42
C VAL A 294 80.30 -7.99 -5.61
N LYS A 295 81.16 -9.00 -5.66
CA LYS A 295 81.12 -10.03 -6.71
C LYS A 295 79.84 -10.85 -6.64
N GLN A 296 79.44 -11.25 -5.43
CA GLN A 296 78.20 -11.99 -5.22
C GLN A 296 76.98 -11.15 -5.61
N LEU A 297 76.93 -9.89 -5.20
CA LEU A 297 75.86 -8.95 -5.53
C LEU A 297 75.70 -8.79 -7.06
N ILE A 298 76.82 -8.58 -7.76
CA ILE A 298 76.85 -8.48 -9.23
C ILE A 298 76.36 -9.77 -9.88
N ASN A 299 76.80 -10.94 -9.39
CA ASN A 299 76.38 -12.24 -9.91
C ASN A 299 74.88 -12.50 -9.66
N ASP A 300 74.35 -12.12 -8.50
CA ASP A 300 72.93 -12.24 -8.16
C ASP A 300 72.04 -11.42 -9.10
N CYS A 301 72.59 -10.34 -9.66
CA CYS A 301 71.97 -9.52 -10.68
C CYS A 301 72.46 -9.90 -12.09
N GLY A 302 72.94 -11.12 -12.34
CA GLY A 302 73.31 -11.59 -13.69
C GLY A 302 74.45 -10.79 -14.34
N GLY A 303 75.37 -10.23 -13.56
CA GLY A 303 76.49 -9.43 -14.06
C GLY A 303 76.16 -7.96 -14.33
N ARG A 304 74.94 -7.50 -14.04
CA ARG A 304 74.47 -6.16 -14.41
C ARG A 304 74.83 -5.11 -13.36
N TYR A 305 75.81 -4.26 -13.68
CA TYR A 305 76.14 -3.07 -12.89
C TYR A 305 76.60 -1.90 -13.78
N GLN A 306 76.61 -0.69 -13.24
CA GLN A 306 77.16 0.51 -13.87
C GLN A 306 77.79 1.42 -12.80
N VAL A 307 78.92 2.05 -13.13
CA VAL A 307 79.56 3.05 -12.27
C VAL A 307 79.17 4.44 -12.75
N PHE A 308 78.69 5.28 -11.82
CA PHE A 308 78.22 6.64 -12.08
C PHE A 308 79.12 7.68 -11.42
N ASN A 309 79.51 8.67 -12.22
CA ASN A 309 80.07 9.93 -11.72
C ASN A 309 78.97 11.00 -11.77
N ASN A 310 78.25 11.13 -10.66
CA ASN A 310 77.15 12.10 -10.53
C ASN A 310 77.63 13.56 -10.44
N ARG A 311 78.95 13.83 -10.38
CA ARG A 311 79.50 15.20 -10.45
C ARG A 311 79.68 15.66 -11.89
N ASP A 312 79.97 14.72 -12.79
CA ASP A 312 80.09 15.00 -14.22
C ASP A 312 78.73 14.87 -14.91
N VAL A 313 77.94 15.94 -14.80
CA VAL A 313 76.62 16.03 -15.44
C VAL A 313 76.69 16.12 -16.98
N THR A 314 77.88 16.35 -17.55
CA THR A 314 78.08 16.48 -19.00
C THR A 314 78.31 15.14 -19.69
N ASN A 315 78.80 14.15 -18.94
CA ASN A 315 78.98 12.80 -19.43
C ASN A 315 77.61 12.09 -19.58
N ARG A 316 77.02 12.19 -20.77
CA ARG A 316 75.81 11.46 -21.15
C ARG A 316 76.08 10.00 -21.51
N THR A 317 77.34 9.62 -21.77
CA THR A 317 77.74 8.24 -22.10
C THR A 317 77.35 7.26 -20.99
N GLN A 318 77.53 7.63 -19.72
CA GLN A 318 77.11 6.78 -18.59
C GLN A 318 75.60 6.48 -18.58
N VAL A 319 74.78 7.43 -19.04
CA VAL A 319 73.32 7.28 -19.12
C VAL A 319 72.96 6.41 -20.32
N HIS A 320 73.61 6.63 -21.46
CA HIS A 320 73.43 5.82 -22.65
C HIS A 320 73.78 4.34 -22.42
N GLU A 321 74.91 4.08 -21.74
CA GLU A 321 75.32 2.73 -21.34
C GLU A 321 74.32 2.07 -20.40
N LEU A 322 73.78 2.82 -19.43
CA LEU A 322 72.73 2.31 -18.55
C LEU A 322 71.47 1.93 -19.35
N LEU A 323 71.02 2.79 -20.26
CA LEU A 323 69.85 2.51 -21.08
C LEU A 323 70.06 1.29 -21.99
N SER A 324 71.25 1.13 -22.56
CA SER A 324 71.59 -0.07 -23.34
C SER A 324 71.52 -1.33 -22.48
N LYS A 325 72.07 -1.30 -21.25
CA LYS A 325 72.00 -2.45 -20.33
C LYS A 325 70.57 -2.78 -19.91
N ILE A 326 69.74 -1.77 -19.69
CA ILE A 326 68.30 -1.96 -19.40
C ILE A 326 67.60 -2.61 -20.59
N GLN A 327 67.90 -2.19 -21.80
CA GLN A 327 67.30 -2.75 -23.01
C GLN A 327 67.66 -4.24 -23.17
N THR A 328 68.94 -4.60 -23.05
CA THR A 328 69.39 -5.99 -23.07
C THR A 328 68.72 -6.83 -21.98
N MET A 329 68.67 -6.31 -20.75
CA MET A 329 67.98 -6.97 -19.64
C MET A 329 66.50 -7.22 -19.94
N LEU A 330 65.79 -6.23 -20.51
CA LEU A 330 64.38 -6.37 -20.82
C LEU A 330 64.16 -7.41 -21.92
N GLU A 331 65.02 -7.47 -22.93
CA GLU A 331 64.98 -8.49 -23.99
C GLU A 331 65.16 -9.90 -23.43
N GLU A 332 66.12 -10.09 -22.51
CA GLU A 332 66.32 -11.35 -21.78
C GLU A 332 65.11 -11.75 -20.93
N ASN A 333 64.35 -10.76 -20.43
CA ASN A 333 63.14 -10.96 -19.62
C ASN A 333 61.82 -10.96 -20.43
N GLY A 334 61.87 -11.15 -21.75
CA GLY A 334 60.68 -11.27 -22.61
C GLY A 334 60.05 -9.95 -23.04
N GLY A 335 60.77 -8.83 -22.85
CA GLY A 335 60.40 -7.49 -23.32
C GLY A 335 59.26 -6.83 -22.54
N CYS A 336 58.96 -7.32 -21.33
CA CYS A 336 57.89 -6.80 -20.47
C CYS A 336 58.47 -6.10 -19.24
N CYS A 337 57.70 -5.20 -18.63
CA CYS A 337 58.02 -4.68 -17.31
C CYS A 337 57.88 -5.75 -16.23
N TYR A 338 58.50 -5.52 -15.08
CA TYR A 338 58.35 -6.36 -13.92
C TYR A 338 56.90 -6.39 -13.44
N ASN A 339 56.29 -7.57 -13.52
CA ASN A 339 55.00 -7.89 -12.93
C ASN A 339 55.19 -9.13 -12.06
N GLU A 340 55.46 -8.93 -10.78
CA GLU A 340 55.34 -10.00 -9.78
C GLU A 340 54.14 -9.62 -8.90
N MET A 341 53.00 -10.24 -9.18
CA MET A 341 52.02 -10.52 -8.13
C MET A 341 52.72 -11.50 -7.16
N PRO A 342 52.57 -11.34 -5.84
CA PRO A 342 53.29 -12.17 -4.88
C PRO A 342 53.04 -13.66 -5.14
N ASP A 343 54.14 -14.41 -5.18
CA ASP A 343 54.22 -15.88 -5.27
C ASP A 343 53.28 -16.51 -4.22
N ASP A 344 52.17 -17.07 -4.71
CA ASP A 344 51.26 -17.93 -3.96
C ASP A 344 52.07 -19.03 -3.28
N THR A 345 52.26 -18.98 -1.95
CA THR A 345 52.34 -20.19 -1.10
C THR A 345 52.61 -19.95 0.39
N GLN A 346 53.09 -18.78 0.84
CA GLN A 346 53.48 -18.61 2.26
C GLN A 346 52.75 -17.50 3.04
N GLU A 347 52.25 -16.46 2.38
CA GLU A 347 51.43 -15.43 3.07
C GLU A 347 49.94 -15.78 3.07
N VAL A 348 49.48 -16.60 2.11
CA VAL A 348 48.11 -17.11 2.07
C VAL A 348 47.78 -17.90 3.33
N THR A 349 48.72 -18.63 3.93
CA THR A 349 48.48 -19.39 5.17
C THR A 349 48.36 -18.51 6.41
N GLN A 350 49.15 -17.45 6.57
CA GLN A 350 48.99 -16.53 7.72
C GLN A 350 47.77 -15.65 7.57
N VAL A 351 47.49 -15.16 6.36
CA VAL A 351 46.28 -14.37 6.08
C VAL A 351 45.03 -15.26 6.12
N GLU A 352 45.05 -16.52 5.64
CA GLU A 352 43.96 -17.49 5.85
C GLU A 352 43.79 -17.84 7.32
N MET A 353 44.86 -18.00 8.10
CA MET A 353 44.76 -18.27 9.53
C MET A 353 44.17 -17.08 10.28
N ILE A 354 44.60 -15.86 9.98
CA ILE A 354 44.06 -14.63 10.57
C ILE A 354 42.61 -14.41 10.11
N LEU A 355 42.28 -14.67 8.84
CA LEU A 355 40.92 -14.60 8.33
C LEU A 355 40.03 -15.67 8.97
N LYS A 356 40.49 -16.91 9.10
CA LYS A 356 39.75 -17.98 9.81
C LYS A 356 39.58 -17.65 11.29
N GLU A 357 40.60 -17.14 11.96
CA GLU A 357 40.51 -16.74 13.36
C GLU A 357 39.55 -15.57 13.55
N LYS A 358 39.58 -14.57 12.66
CA LYS A 358 38.63 -13.45 12.66
C LYS A 358 37.22 -13.87 12.28
N GLU A 359 37.07 -14.82 11.36
CA GLU A 359 35.78 -15.39 10.99
C GLU A 359 35.19 -16.24 12.13
N GLU A 360 36.03 -17.00 12.85
CA GLU A 360 35.63 -17.71 14.07
C GLU A 360 35.29 -16.74 15.22
N GLU A 361 36.05 -15.67 15.39
CA GLU A 361 35.76 -14.61 16.38
C GLU A 361 34.43 -13.91 16.05
N MET A 362 34.20 -13.63 14.76
CA MET A 362 32.94 -13.08 14.25
C MET A 362 31.78 -14.06 14.47
N LYS A 363 31.96 -15.35 14.18
CA LYS A 363 30.96 -16.39 14.47
C LYS A 363 30.66 -16.51 15.96
N ARG A 364 31.69 -16.49 16.82
CA ARG A 364 31.52 -16.55 18.29
C ARG A 364 30.81 -15.32 18.84
N THR A 365 31.10 -14.13 18.31
CA THR A 365 30.44 -12.88 18.71
C THR A 365 29.00 -12.83 18.22
N GLU A 366 28.73 -13.26 16.98
CA GLU A 366 27.39 -13.38 16.42
C GLU A 366 26.55 -14.41 17.19
N GLU A 367 27.12 -15.57 17.53
CA GLU A 367 26.43 -16.60 18.32
C GLU A 367 26.13 -16.11 19.74
N LYS A 368 27.05 -15.38 20.38
CA LYS A 368 26.80 -14.73 21.68
C LYS A 368 25.70 -13.67 21.57
N LEU A 369 25.70 -12.86 20.51
CA LEU A 369 24.68 -11.85 20.26
C LEU A 369 23.31 -12.50 20.04
N ARG A 370 23.25 -13.59 19.26
CA ARG A 370 22.05 -14.41 19.05
C ARG A 370 21.51 -15.00 20.34
N ARG A 371 22.38 -15.63 21.16
CA ARG A 371 21.96 -16.21 22.45
C ARG A 371 21.40 -15.13 23.39
N LYS A 372 22.05 -13.97 23.47
CA LYS A 372 21.57 -12.85 24.27
C LYS A 372 20.23 -12.32 23.76
N HIS A 373 20.09 -12.19 22.45
CA HIS A 373 18.83 -11.76 21.82
C HIS A 373 17.69 -12.78 22.06
N GLU A 374 17.99 -14.07 22.02
CA GLU A 374 17.02 -15.13 22.31
C GLU A 374 16.61 -15.13 23.79
N GLU A 375 17.55 -14.92 24.72
CA GLU A 375 17.26 -14.76 26.14
C GLU A 375 16.39 -13.52 26.42
N ASP A 376 16.69 -12.39 25.77
CA ASP A 376 15.92 -11.14 25.89
C ASP A 376 14.50 -11.27 25.29
N LEU A 377 14.33 -12.07 24.23
CA LEU A 377 13.03 -12.32 23.58
C LEU A 377 12.18 -13.37 24.30
N LYS A 378 12.78 -14.27 25.08
CA LYS A 378 12.10 -15.33 25.82
C LYS A 378 11.00 -14.81 26.78
N PRO A 379 11.21 -13.78 27.61
CA PRO A 379 10.15 -13.24 28.47
C PRO A 379 9.03 -12.57 27.68
N LEU A 380 9.35 -11.87 26.59
CA LEU A 380 8.34 -11.22 25.74
C LEU A 380 7.46 -12.27 25.04
N ARG A 381 8.06 -13.36 24.53
CA ARG A 381 7.33 -14.50 23.96
C ARG A 381 6.38 -15.14 24.98
N ARG A 382 6.84 -15.37 26.21
CA ARG A 382 6.00 -15.90 27.30
C ARG A 382 4.80 -14.99 27.57
N LYS A 383 5.03 -13.68 27.67
CA LYS A 383 3.98 -12.68 27.91
C LYS A 383 2.94 -12.64 26.78
N ILE A 384 3.38 -12.72 25.52
CA ILE A 384 2.49 -12.80 24.36
C ILE A 384 1.66 -14.10 24.40
N THR A 385 2.28 -15.24 24.73
CA THR A 385 1.54 -16.51 24.83
C THR A 385 0.53 -16.53 25.97
N GLU A 386 0.85 -15.94 27.12
CA GLU A 386 -0.07 -15.79 28.25
C GLU A 386 -1.25 -14.89 27.87
N GLN A 387 -0.99 -13.71 27.30
CA GLN A 387 -2.05 -12.81 26.83
C GLN A 387 -2.95 -13.45 25.76
N ARG A 388 -2.36 -14.20 24.82
CA ARG A 388 -3.15 -14.96 23.83
C ARG A 388 -4.05 -16.01 24.51
N ALA A 389 -3.55 -16.71 25.51
CA ALA A 389 -4.34 -17.69 26.25
C ALA A 389 -5.49 -17.04 27.04
N GLU A 390 -5.25 -15.89 27.68
CA GLU A 390 -6.27 -15.11 28.38
C GLU A 390 -7.38 -14.63 27.43
N ILE A 391 -7.01 -14.04 26.28
CA ILE A 391 -7.98 -13.59 25.26
C ILE A 391 -8.83 -14.78 24.76
N VAL A 392 -8.22 -15.95 24.55
CA VAL A 392 -8.95 -17.15 24.14
C VAL A 392 -9.92 -17.63 25.21
N GLN A 393 -9.53 -17.59 26.49
CA GLN A 393 -10.41 -17.95 27.60
C GLN A 393 -11.56 -16.96 27.76
N GLU A 394 -11.29 -15.66 27.66
CA GLU A 394 -12.32 -14.62 27.72
C GLU A 394 -13.32 -14.76 26.57
N ARG A 395 -12.86 -15.02 25.34
CA ARG A 395 -13.73 -15.29 24.18
C ARG A 395 -14.61 -16.52 24.41
N LYS A 396 -14.07 -17.61 24.97
CA LYS A 396 -14.86 -18.80 25.33
C LYS A 396 -15.93 -18.49 26.37
N LEU A 397 -15.60 -17.70 27.39
CA LEU A 397 -16.55 -17.30 28.43
C LEU A 397 -17.67 -16.43 27.85
N ARG A 398 -17.33 -15.41 27.06
CA ARG A 398 -18.30 -14.54 26.37
C ARG A 398 -19.21 -15.33 25.43
N ALA A 399 -18.66 -16.28 24.66
CA ALA A 399 -19.44 -17.13 23.77
C ALA A 399 -20.44 -18.01 24.55
N LYS A 400 -20.05 -18.53 25.72
CA LYS A 400 -20.95 -19.28 26.59
C LYS A 400 -22.06 -18.39 27.16
N GLN A 401 -21.72 -17.19 27.62
CA GLN A 401 -22.70 -16.20 28.11
C GLN A 401 -23.71 -15.80 27.02
N LEU A 402 -23.25 -15.56 25.79
CA LEU A 402 -24.12 -15.25 24.66
C LEU A 402 -25.07 -16.40 24.35
N LYS A 403 -24.57 -17.65 24.36
CA LYS A 403 -25.39 -18.83 24.15
C LYS A 403 -26.48 -18.99 25.23
N ASP A 404 -26.12 -18.78 26.50
CA ASP A 404 -27.07 -18.84 27.62
C ASP A 404 -28.12 -17.71 27.53
N GLN A 405 -27.71 -16.52 27.07
CA GLN A 405 -28.63 -15.40 26.80
C GLN A 405 -29.59 -15.71 25.64
N ASP A 406 -29.10 -16.26 24.54
CA ASP A 406 -29.92 -16.62 23.39
C ASP A 406 -30.91 -17.74 23.73
N ASP A 407 -30.49 -18.75 24.48
CA ASP A 407 -31.37 -19.82 24.96
C ASP A 407 -32.46 -19.27 25.90
N SER A 408 -32.12 -18.31 26.76
CA SER A 408 -33.08 -17.63 27.64
C SER A 408 -34.09 -16.79 26.83
N ARG A 409 -33.62 -16.01 25.85
CA ARG A 409 -34.47 -15.24 24.92
C ARG A 409 -35.38 -16.16 24.10
N LYS A 410 -34.88 -17.31 23.68
CA LYS A 410 -35.67 -18.30 22.93
C LYS A 410 -36.79 -18.88 23.79
N LYS A 411 -36.51 -19.24 25.05
CA LYS A 411 -37.54 -19.69 26.00
C LYS A 411 -38.60 -18.61 26.25
N GLU A 412 -38.18 -17.36 26.48
CA GLU A 412 -39.11 -16.24 26.67
C GLU A 412 -40.01 -16.01 25.44
N ARG A 413 -39.46 -16.12 24.22
CA ARG A 413 -40.24 -16.04 22.97
C ARG A 413 -41.28 -17.15 22.86
N GLU A 414 -40.92 -18.39 23.21
CA GLU A 414 -41.85 -19.53 23.22
C GLU A 414 -42.97 -19.35 24.27
N GLU A 415 -42.65 -18.85 25.46
CA GLU A 415 -43.65 -18.55 26.50
C GLU A 415 -44.61 -17.45 26.05
N ARG A 416 -44.08 -16.33 25.52
CA ARG A 416 -44.91 -15.24 24.96
C ARG A 416 -45.80 -15.73 23.81
N LYS A 417 -45.33 -16.69 23.00
CA LYS A 417 -46.12 -17.30 21.92
C LYS A 417 -47.29 -18.12 22.50
N LYS A 418 -47.04 -18.98 23.48
CA LYS A 418 -48.09 -19.74 24.17
C LYS A 418 -49.12 -18.83 24.84
N GLU A 419 -48.66 -17.78 25.52
CA GLU A 419 -49.53 -16.79 26.15
C GLU A 419 -50.42 -16.07 25.11
N ARG A 420 -49.86 -15.70 23.96
CA ARG A 420 -50.64 -15.12 22.85
C ARG A 420 -51.71 -16.08 22.32
N GLU A 421 -51.35 -17.34 22.10
CA GLU A 421 -52.29 -18.37 21.64
C GLU A 421 -53.42 -18.62 22.65
N GLU A 422 -53.11 -18.66 23.95
CA GLU A 422 -54.11 -18.78 25.01
C GLU A 422 -55.02 -17.55 25.11
N ASN A 423 -54.44 -16.35 25.04
CA ASN A 423 -55.19 -15.09 25.04
C ASN A 423 -56.09 -14.98 23.80
N GLU A 424 -55.63 -15.41 22.62
CA GLU A 424 -56.44 -15.45 21.40
C GLU A 424 -57.61 -16.44 21.55
N LYS A 425 -57.38 -17.64 22.09
CA LYS A 425 -58.45 -18.60 22.39
C LYS A 425 -59.47 -18.02 23.37
N ARG A 426 -59.01 -17.34 24.41
CA ARG A 426 -59.86 -16.67 25.41
C ARG A 426 -60.68 -15.54 24.77
N TRP A 427 -60.06 -14.75 23.90
CA TRP A 427 -60.71 -13.70 23.14
C TRP A 427 -61.81 -14.26 22.24
N LYS A 428 -61.50 -15.27 21.41
CA LYS A 428 -62.49 -15.93 20.53
C LYS A 428 -63.69 -16.47 21.31
N LYS A 429 -63.46 -17.12 22.46
CA LYS A 429 -64.53 -17.62 23.32
C LYS A 429 -65.41 -16.49 23.89
N ARG A 430 -64.81 -15.37 24.29
CA ARG A 430 -65.55 -14.17 24.74
C ARG A 430 -66.36 -13.56 23.60
N GLU A 431 -65.76 -13.44 22.41
CA GLU A 431 -66.42 -12.91 21.22
C GLU A 431 -67.62 -13.78 20.81
N GLU A 432 -67.48 -15.10 20.78
CA GLU A 432 -68.59 -16.02 20.53
C GLU A 432 -69.70 -15.89 21.57
N THR A 433 -69.33 -15.71 22.84
CA THR A 433 -70.30 -15.51 23.92
C THR A 433 -71.07 -14.21 23.74
N LEU A 434 -70.38 -13.11 23.42
CA LEU A 434 -70.99 -11.83 23.08
C LEU A 434 -71.90 -11.97 21.85
N ARG A 435 -71.44 -12.61 20.78
CA ARG A 435 -72.26 -12.85 19.57
C ARG A 435 -73.53 -13.65 19.89
N ARG A 436 -73.44 -14.65 20.77
CA ARG A 436 -74.59 -15.45 21.19
C ARG A 436 -75.58 -14.61 22.02
N ASP A 437 -75.07 -13.78 22.92
CA ASP A 437 -75.90 -12.88 23.72
C ASP A 437 -76.61 -11.83 22.84
N TRP A 438 -75.86 -11.19 21.93
CA TRP A 438 -76.41 -10.29 20.93
C TRP A 438 -77.50 -10.94 20.08
N ARG A 439 -77.31 -12.20 19.64
CA ARG A 439 -78.33 -12.95 18.89
C ARG A 439 -79.61 -13.14 19.72
N LYS A 440 -79.49 -13.54 20.99
CA LYS A 440 -80.65 -13.68 21.88
C LYS A 440 -81.39 -12.37 22.07
N ARG A 441 -80.66 -11.26 22.23
CA ARG A 441 -81.26 -9.91 22.36
C ARG A 441 -81.96 -9.50 21.07
N LEU A 442 -81.37 -9.81 19.91
CA LEU A 442 -81.98 -9.57 18.61
C LEU A 442 -83.28 -10.38 18.44
N GLU A 443 -83.26 -11.69 18.70
CA GLU A 443 -84.44 -12.55 18.65
C GLU A 443 -85.55 -12.09 19.62
N ALA A 444 -85.17 -11.67 20.84
CA ALA A 444 -86.13 -11.10 21.80
C ALA A 444 -86.74 -9.80 21.29
N SER A 445 -85.91 -8.92 20.68
CA SER A 445 -86.36 -7.67 20.09
C SER A 445 -87.28 -7.90 18.89
N GLU A 446 -86.96 -8.85 18.01
CA GLU A 446 -87.81 -9.25 16.89
C GLU A 446 -89.17 -9.75 17.37
N LYS A 447 -89.20 -10.58 18.42
CA LYS A 447 -90.45 -11.03 19.03
C LYS A 447 -91.27 -9.87 19.60
N THR A 448 -90.63 -8.92 20.29
CA THR A 448 -91.35 -7.73 20.78
C THR A 448 -91.95 -6.92 19.63
N VAL A 449 -91.19 -6.68 18.56
CA VAL A 449 -91.68 -5.98 17.36
C VAL A 449 -92.81 -6.76 16.69
N GLN A 450 -92.72 -8.09 16.61
CA GLN A 450 -93.81 -8.93 16.08
C GLN A 450 -95.07 -8.79 16.94
N THR A 451 -94.97 -8.85 18.26
CA THR A 451 -96.13 -8.68 19.14
C THR A 451 -96.73 -7.27 19.05
N GLU A 452 -95.90 -6.22 18.99
CA GLU A 452 -96.35 -4.84 18.81
C GLU A 452 -97.03 -4.63 17.46
N THR A 453 -96.48 -5.21 16.38
CA THR A 453 -97.09 -5.13 15.05
C THR A 453 -98.41 -5.88 14.97
N GLU A 454 -98.56 -7.03 15.63
CA GLU A 454 -99.84 -7.74 15.77
C GLU A 454 -100.86 -6.93 16.57
N GLN A 455 -100.44 -6.37 17.71
CA GLN A 455 -101.29 -5.48 18.51
C GLN A 455 -101.73 -4.25 17.71
N ARG A 456 -100.83 -3.63 16.95
CA ARG A 456 -101.13 -2.50 16.06
C ARG A 456 -102.12 -2.89 14.97
N LYS A 457 -101.93 -4.03 14.30
CA LYS A 457 -102.90 -4.55 13.31
C LYS A 457 -104.26 -4.84 13.94
N ALA A 458 -104.30 -5.37 15.16
CA ALA A 458 -105.55 -5.61 15.88
C ALA A 458 -106.26 -4.30 16.25
N ALA A 459 -105.51 -3.30 16.70
CA ALA A 459 -106.02 -1.96 16.98
C ALA A 459 -106.56 -1.28 15.71
N GLU A 460 -105.86 -1.39 14.59
CA GLU A 460 -106.31 -0.89 13.28
C GLU A 460 -107.62 -1.55 12.84
N ARG A 461 -107.76 -2.88 12.98
CA ARG A 461 -109.03 -3.58 12.69
C ARG A 461 -110.17 -3.11 13.59
N LYS A 462 -109.92 -2.90 14.89
CA LYS A 462 -110.93 -2.36 15.81
C LYS A 462 -111.36 -0.96 15.41
N LEU A 463 -110.42 -0.08 15.08
CA LEU A 463 -110.71 1.27 14.58
C LEU A 463 -111.52 1.22 13.27
N GLU A 464 -111.21 0.28 12.36
CA GLU A 464 -111.96 0.13 11.11
C GLU A 464 -113.40 -0.37 11.35
N LEU A 465 -113.60 -1.29 12.29
CA LEU A 465 -114.93 -1.75 12.71
C LEU A 465 -115.74 -0.62 13.33
N SER A 466 -115.17 0.11 14.29
CA SER A 466 -115.83 1.29 14.88
C SER A 466 -116.14 2.36 13.84
N ARG A 467 -115.26 2.56 12.84
CA ARG A 467 -115.53 3.46 11.71
C ARG A 467 -116.71 2.97 10.85
N LYS A 468 -116.84 1.66 10.61
CA LYS A 468 -117.97 1.07 9.86
C LYS A 468 -119.28 1.14 10.66
N GLU A 469 -119.24 0.95 11.97
CA GLU A 469 -120.37 1.15 12.86
C GLU A 469 -120.82 2.61 12.86
N TRP A 470 -119.90 3.55 13.10
CA TRP A 470 -120.19 4.97 13.08
C TRP A 470 -120.80 5.41 11.73
N LYS A 471 -120.30 4.90 10.61
CA LYS A 471 -120.91 5.14 9.28
C LYS A 471 -122.35 4.61 9.19
N ARG A 472 -122.62 3.39 9.66
CA ARG A 472 -123.99 2.83 9.68
C ARG A 472 -124.92 3.63 10.59
N ASP A 473 -124.45 4.02 11.77
CA ASP A 473 -125.22 4.82 12.70
C ASP A 473 -125.53 6.19 12.11
N HIS A 474 -124.54 6.80 11.43
CA HIS A 474 -124.74 8.06 10.70
C HIS A 474 -125.74 7.92 9.55
N GLU A 475 -125.64 6.87 8.73
CA GLU A 475 -126.61 6.58 7.66
C GLU A 475 -128.02 6.32 8.20
N ASN A 476 -128.15 5.59 9.31
CA ASN A 476 -129.43 5.35 9.97
C ASN A 476 -130.02 6.64 10.54
N TRP A 477 -129.20 7.47 11.19
CA TRP A 477 -129.60 8.78 11.69
C TRP A 477 -130.06 9.70 10.55
N ASP A 478 -129.35 9.71 9.41
CA ASP A 478 -129.76 10.47 8.22
C ASP A 478 -131.10 9.97 7.65
N LYS A 479 -131.32 8.65 7.60
CA LYS A 479 -132.61 8.06 7.18
C LYS A 479 -133.73 8.43 8.14
N GLU A 480 -133.52 8.32 9.44
CA GLU A 480 -134.50 8.67 10.47
C GLU A 480 -134.87 10.16 10.36
N LYS A 481 -133.87 11.03 10.25
CA LYS A 481 -134.06 12.46 10.04
C LYS A 481 -134.85 12.75 8.77
N THR A 482 -134.50 12.10 7.65
CA THR A 482 -135.20 12.26 6.36
C THR A 482 -136.66 11.81 6.47
N GLY A 483 -136.92 10.64 7.07
CA GLY A 483 -138.27 10.15 7.33
C GLY A 483 -139.08 11.09 8.24
N MET A 484 -138.43 11.69 9.24
CA MET A 484 -139.06 12.70 10.10
C MET A 484 -139.48 13.96 9.31
N TRP A 485 -138.64 14.41 8.37
CA TRP A 485 -138.96 15.53 7.47
C TRP A 485 -140.07 15.18 6.48
N GLU A 486 -140.05 13.97 5.90
CA GLU A 486 -141.10 13.49 5.01
C GLU A 486 -142.45 13.37 5.74
N GLY A 487 -142.46 12.85 6.97
CA GLY A 487 -143.65 12.79 7.81
C GLY A 487 -144.24 14.18 8.08
N ARG A 488 -143.42 15.14 8.51
CA ARG A 488 -143.88 16.54 8.67
C ARG A 488 -144.40 17.13 7.36
N TYR A 489 -143.75 16.85 6.25
CA TYR A 489 -144.17 17.34 4.94
C TYR A 489 -145.53 16.76 4.53
N GLN A 490 -145.78 15.48 4.79
CA GLN A 490 -147.07 14.84 4.55
C GLN A 490 -148.17 15.41 5.46
N ASP A 491 -147.89 15.61 6.76
CA ASP A 491 -148.83 16.24 7.70
C ASP A 491 -149.20 17.67 7.27
N LEU A 492 -148.20 18.48 6.88
CA LEU A 492 -148.41 19.83 6.32
C LEU A 492 -149.28 19.79 5.07
N LYS A 493 -149.07 18.80 4.19
CA LYS A 493 -149.86 18.62 2.97
C LYS A 493 -151.30 18.21 3.28
N GLN A 494 -151.53 17.29 4.23
CA GLN A 494 -152.85 16.89 4.69
C GLN A 494 -153.60 18.08 5.33
N ASN A 495 -152.96 18.80 6.24
CA ASN A 495 -153.54 20.00 6.86
C ASN A 495 -153.95 21.03 5.79
N LEU A 496 -153.10 21.28 4.78
CA LEU A 496 -153.44 22.19 3.68
C LEU A 496 -154.64 21.68 2.85
N GLU A 497 -154.75 20.37 2.61
CA GLU A 497 -155.89 19.78 1.91
C GLU A 497 -157.18 19.85 2.73
N GLU A 498 -157.12 19.59 4.03
CA GLU A 498 -158.24 19.73 4.96
C GLU A 498 -158.69 21.19 5.06
N GLU A 499 -157.76 22.13 5.15
CA GLU A 499 -158.04 23.55 5.16
C GLU A 499 -158.69 23.99 3.84
N LYS A 500 -158.20 23.52 2.68
CA LYS A 500 -158.84 23.72 1.37
C LYS A 500 -160.25 23.10 1.30
N LYS A 501 -160.48 21.94 1.91
CA LYS A 501 -161.82 21.33 2.03
C LYS A 501 -162.71 22.20 2.93
N MET A 502 -162.19 22.73 4.02
CA MET A 502 -162.92 23.58 4.95
C MET A 502 -163.29 24.92 4.31
N TYR A 503 -162.36 25.55 3.57
CA TYR A 503 -162.62 26.72 2.73
C TYR A 503 -163.68 26.44 1.65
N ARG A 504 -163.61 25.29 0.95
CA ARG A 504 -164.65 24.88 -0.01
C ARG A 504 -166.02 24.72 0.64
N ARG A 505 -166.10 24.11 1.83
CA ARG A 505 -167.35 23.97 2.60
C ARG A 505 -167.91 25.32 3.01
N ARG A 506 -167.09 26.21 3.59
CA ARG A 506 -167.51 27.58 3.93
C ARG A 506 -167.99 28.34 2.71
N ARG A 507 -167.26 28.28 1.59
CA ARG A 507 -167.67 28.91 0.33
C ARG A 507 -169.01 28.36 -0.15
N ASN A 508 -169.19 27.04 -0.17
CA ASN A 508 -170.45 26.43 -0.60
C ASN A 508 -171.62 26.73 0.35
N GLN A 509 -171.37 26.88 1.65
CA GLN A 509 -172.37 27.30 2.63
C GLN A 509 -172.73 28.79 2.43
N TRP A 510 -171.75 29.64 2.14
CA TRP A 510 -171.97 31.05 1.80
C TRP A 510 -172.78 31.21 0.50
N ILE A 511 -172.44 30.43 -0.53
CA ILE A 511 -173.21 30.35 -1.79
C ILE A 511 -174.62 29.84 -1.52
N GLY A 512 -174.78 28.77 -0.74
CA GLY A 512 -176.08 28.19 -0.40
C GLY A 512 -176.99 29.15 0.37
N SER A 513 -176.46 29.85 1.37
CA SER A 513 -177.19 30.90 2.10
C SER A 513 -177.56 32.07 1.21
N SER A 514 -176.67 32.47 0.29
CA SER A 514 -176.94 33.55 -0.66
C SER A 514 -178.05 33.19 -1.66
N VAL A 515 -178.06 31.94 -2.15
CA VAL A 515 -179.12 31.42 -3.05
C VAL A 515 -180.46 31.34 -2.32
N LEU A 516 -180.48 30.93 -1.05
CA LEU A 516 -181.69 30.93 -0.21
C LEU A 516 -182.25 32.34 0.02
N ILE A 517 -181.39 33.32 0.31
CA ILE A 517 -181.81 34.72 0.47
C ILE A 517 -182.35 35.28 -0.85
N LEU A 518 -181.67 35.01 -1.98
CA LEU A 518 -182.13 35.43 -3.30
C LEU A 518 -183.46 34.77 -3.70
N SER A 519 -183.68 33.50 -3.35
CA SER A 519 -184.95 32.81 -3.65
C SER A 519 -186.11 33.24 -2.75
N VAL A 520 -185.85 33.61 -1.49
CA VAL A 520 -186.86 34.27 -0.64
C VAL A 520 -187.20 35.66 -1.16
N LEU A 521 -186.22 36.45 -1.62
CA LEU A 521 -186.46 37.75 -2.26
C LEU A 521 -187.22 37.62 -3.59
N LEU A 522 -186.93 36.59 -4.39
CA LEU A 522 -187.65 36.31 -5.64
C LEU A 522 -189.10 35.87 -5.38
N LEU A 523 -189.34 35.07 -4.33
CA LEU A 523 -190.68 34.68 -3.92
C LEU A 523 -191.48 35.85 -3.34
N PHE A 524 -190.83 36.76 -2.60
CA PHE A 524 -191.44 38.00 -2.14
C PHE A 524 -191.82 38.89 -3.33
N TYR A 525 -190.94 39.00 -4.33
CA TYR A 525 -191.18 39.74 -5.58
C TYR A 525 -192.37 39.16 -6.37
N ILE A 526 -192.45 37.83 -6.52
CA ILE A 526 -193.56 37.15 -7.21
C ILE A 526 -194.89 37.32 -6.44
N PHE A 527 -194.88 37.32 -5.10
CA PHE A 527 -196.09 37.54 -4.29
C PHE A 527 -196.59 38.99 -4.29
N THR A 528 -195.73 39.96 -4.60
CA THR A 528 -196.11 41.38 -4.68
C THR A 528 -196.56 41.84 -6.07
N ASP A 529 -196.23 41.12 -7.16
CA ASP A 529 -196.40 41.60 -8.55
C ASP A 529 -197.65 41.05 -9.30
N ARG A 530 -198.56 40.32 -8.64
CA ARG A 530 -199.84 39.90 -9.25
C ARG A 530 -201.09 40.21 -8.42
N GLY A 531 -201.07 41.36 -7.77
CA GLY A 531 -202.27 42.16 -7.51
C GLY A 531 -202.45 43.20 -8.62
N GLN A 532 -203.07 42.79 -9.74
CA GLN A 532 -203.62 43.54 -10.89
C GLN A 532 -203.48 42.57 -12.10
N THR A 533 -204.50 41.90 -12.62
CA THR A 533 -205.97 42.09 -12.70
C THR A 533 -206.69 40.77 -12.55
#